data_AF-X1AR79-F1
#
_entry.id   AF-X1AR79-F1
#
_cell.length_a   1.000
_cell.length_b   1.000
_cell.length_c   1.000
_cell.angle_alpha   90.00
_cell.angle_beta   90.00
_cell.angle_gamma   90.00
#
_symmetry.space_group_name_H-M   'P 1'
#
loop_
_entity.id
_entity.type
_entity.pdbx_description
1 polymer ?
#
loop_
_entity_poly.entity_id
_entity_poly.type
_entity_poly.pdbx_seq_one_letter_code
_entity_poly.pdbx_strand_id
1 'polypeptide(L)'
;MAQFNFGGVMEEVIMDEEFPLQKAREILKDEIVAVLGYGIQGPGQALNMRDNGINVIVGQRENSASWDRAVADGFVPGKTLFPVVEAARQATIIQYLLSDAGQMAVWPQIKECLADANTLYFSHGFSIVFHDQTGVIPPENVDVVPVCHISDSLISANSLSSFWR
;
A
#
# COMPACT_ATOMS: atom_id res chain seq x y z
N MET A 1 -17.27 7.78 14.75
CA MET A 1 -17.61 7.52 13.35
C MET A 1 -18.89 8.26 13.06
N ALA A 2 -18.88 9.11 12.03
CA ALA A 2 -20.06 9.81 11.58
C ALA A 2 -21.02 8.84 10.88
N GLN A 3 -22.32 9.14 10.94
CA GLN A 3 -23.39 8.34 10.32
C GLN A 3 -24.00 9.15 9.19
N PHE A 4 -23.92 8.65 7.96
CA PHE A 4 -24.45 9.30 6.76
C PHE A 4 -25.56 8.46 6.13
N ASN A 5 -26.60 9.12 5.64
CA ASN A 5 -27.67 8.47 4.90
C ASN A 5 -27.40 8.56 3.39
N PHE A 6 -27.21 7.42 2.75
CA PHE A 6 -27.10 7.29 1.30
C PHE A 6 -28.32 6.58 0.75
N GLY A 7 -29.28 7.34 0.23
CA GLY A 7 -30.45 6.78 -0.45
C GLY A 7 -31.35 5.90 0.44
N GLY A 8 -31.38 6.16 1.75
CA GLY A 8 -32.15 5.39 2.73
C GLY A 8 -31.33 4.38 3.53
N VAL A 9 -30.07 4.16 3.17
CA VAL A 9 -29.14 3.29 3.91
C VAL A 9 -28.26 4.16 4.80
N MET A 10 -28.19 3.82 6.09
CA MET A 10 -27.28 4.47 7.04
C MET A 10 -25.93 3.77 6.99
N GLU A 11 -24.87 4.53 6.73
CA GLU A 11 -23.49 4.05 6.63
C GLU A 11 -22.60 4.77 7.64
N GLU A 12 -21.64 4.04 8.19
CA GLU A 12 -20.58 4.60 9.03
C GLU A 12 -19.44 5.13 8.17
N VAL A 13 -19.09 6.40 8.38
CA VAL A 13 -18.01 7.09 7.68
C VAL A 13 -17.05 7.64 8.71
N ILE A 14 -15.76 7.38 8.52
CA ILE A 14 -14.70 7.99 9.32
C ILE A 14 -14.28 9.29 8.64
N MET A 15 -14.40 10.39 9.37
CA MET A 15 -13.98 11.72 8.91
C MET A 15 -12.55 12.01 9.34
N ASP A 16 -11.91 13.00 8.72
CA ASP A 16 -10.53 13.40 9.05
C ASP A 16 -10.40 13.95 10.47
N GLU A 17 -11.44 14.57 11.03
CA GLU A 17 -11.45 14.99 12.44
C GLU A 17 -11.44 13.80 13.41
N GLU A 18 -11.97 12.65 13.00
CA GLU A 18 -12.06 11.44 13.83
C GLU A 18 -10.78 10.59 13.77
N PHE A 19 -10.03 10.72 12.68
CA PHE A 19 -8.75 10.07 12.48
C PHE A 19 -7.73 11.07 11.93
N PRO A 20 -7.20 11.94 12.80
CA PRO A 20 -6.27 12.97 12.36
C PRO A 20 -4.93 12.36 11.95
N LEU A 21 -4.21 13.07 11.07
CA LEU A 21 -2.89 12.65 10.59
C LEU A 21 -1.91 12.31 11.73
N GLN A 22 -1.96 13.05 12.83
CA GLN A 22 -1.11 12.80 14.00
C GLN A 22 -1.33 11.41 14.58
N LYS A 23 -2.58 10.96 14.66
CA LYS A 23 -2.93 9.61 15.11
C LYS A 23 -2.41 8.55 14.13
N ALA A 24 -2.51 8.80 12.83
CA ALA A 24 -1.95 7.92 11.80
C ALA A 24 -0.43 7.75 11.96
N ARG A 25 0.30 8.85 12.20
CA ARG A 25 1.74 8.83 12.46
C ARG A 25 2.10 8.04 13.70
N GLU A 26 1.32 8.17 14.78
CA GLU A 26 1.57 7.45 16.03
C GLU A 26 1.35 5.95 15.90
N ILE A 27 0.36 5.53 15.10
CA ILE A 27 0.10 4.12 14.79
C ILE A 27 1.22 3.55 13.90
N LEU A 28 1.66 4.31 12.89
CA LEU A 28 2.62 3.85 11.87
C LEU A 28 4.09 4.17 12.18
N LYS A 29 4.39 4.72 13.36
CA LYS A 29 5.75 5.20 13.69
C LYS A 29 6.82 4.12 13.64
N ASP A 30 6.46 2.90 14.03
CA ASP A 30 7.36 1.75 14.12
C ASP A 30 7.24 0.84 12.88
N GLU A 31 6.28 1.16 12.00
CA GLU A 31 5.99 0.39 10.80
C GLU A 31 6.85 0.86 9.62
N ILE A 32 7.19 -0.07 8.73
CA ILE A 32 7.86 0.23 7.46
C ILE A 32 6.88 -0.13 6.34
N VAL A 33 6.50 0.88 5.57
CA VAL A 33 5.56 0.73 4.45
C VAL A 33 6.33 0.55 3.14
N ALA A 34 6.31 -0.66 2.58
CA ALA A 34 6.85 -0.93 1.25
C ALA A 34 5.80 -0.69 0.17
N VAL A 35 6.05 0.27 -0.71
CA VAL A 35 5.29 0.47 -1.94
C VAL A 35 5.92 -0.34 -3.07
N LEU A 36 5.33 -1.50 -3.37
CA LEU A 36 5.81 -2.40 -4.42
C LEU A 36 5.16 -2.02 -5.75
N GLY A 37 5.95 -1.42 -6.64
CA GLY A 37 5.50 -0.91 -7.93
C GLY A 37 5.36 0.60 -7.94
N TYR A 38 6.12 1.25 -8.82
CA TYR A 38 6.17 2.71 -8.98
C TYR A 38 5.53 3.15 -10.31
N GLY A 39 4.32 2.64 -10.57
CA GLY A 39 3.55 2.88 -11.79
C GLY A 39 2.67 4.13 -11.72
N ILE A 40 1.35 3.96 -11.86
CA ILE A 40 0.37 5.05 -11.79
C ILE A 40 0.06 5.41 -10.33
N GLN A 41 -0.27 4.40 -9.50
CA GLN A 41 -0.68 4.60 -8.11
C GLN A 41 0.51 4.74 -7.14
N GLY A 42 1.61 4.03 -7.41
CA GLY A 42 2.80 4.00 -6.56
C GLY A 42 3.35 5.38 -6.19
N PRO A 43 3.62 6.27 -7.16
CA PRO A 43 4.17 7.59 -6.87
C PRO A 43 3.29 8.41 -5.92
N GLY A 44 1.98 8.50 -6.19
CA GLY A 44 1.08 9.28 -5.36
C GLY A 44 0.99 8.75 -3.94
N GLN A 45 0.86 7.43 -3.74
CA GLN A 45 0.78 6.85 -2.39
C GLN A 45 2.10 6.99 -1.64
N ALA A 46 3.23 6.69 -2.30
CA ALA A 46 4.55 6.76 -1.68
C ALA A 46 4.93 8.20 -1.28
N LEU A 47 4.74 9.16 -2.18
CA LEU A 47 5.06 10.56 -1.93
C LEU A 47 4.18 11.15 -0.84
N ASN A 48 2.86 10.91 -0.90
CA ASN A 48 1.96 11.41 0.12
C ASN A 48 2.31 10.88 1.50
N MET A 49 2.54 9.58 1.66
CA MET A 49 2.91 9.00 2.95
C MET A 49 4.24 9.56 3.46
N ARG A 50 5.25 9.66 2.58
CA ARG A 50 6.57 10.21 2.91
C ARG A 50 6.48 11.67 3.36
N ASP A 51 5.78 12.51 2.60
CA ASP A 51 5.61 13.93 2.91
C ASP A 51 4.80 14.14 4.20
N ASN A 52 4.00 13.13 4.56
CA ASN A 52 3.29 13.06 5.83
C ASN A 52 4.09 12.41 6.96
N GLY A 53 5.38 12.12 6.79
CA GLY A 53 6.27 11.63 7.86
C GLY A 53 6.09 10.15 8.20
N ILE A 54 5.55 9.35 7.30
CA ILE A 54 5.47 7.89 7.42
C ILE A 54 6.75 7.28 6.83
N ASN A 55 7.25 6.20 7.43
CA ASN A 55 8.44 5.48 6.95
C ASN A 55 8.09 4.67 5.69
N VAL A 56 8.45 5.21 4.52
CA VAL A 56 8.13 4.60 3.22
C VAL A 56 9.40 4.18 2.50
N ILE A 57 9.39 2.94 1.99
CA ILE A 57 10.37 2.43 1.04
C ILE A 57 9.67 2.01 -0.24
N VAL A 58 10.35 2.11 -1.37
CA VAL A 58 9.82 1.73 -2.68
C VAL A 58 10.52 0.46 -3.17
N GLY A 59 9.71 -0.53 -3.56
CA GLY A 59 10.16 -1.74 -4.23
C GLY A 59 9.89 -1.64 -5.72
N GLN A 60 10.93 -1.52 -6.54
CA GLN A 60 10.79 -1.42 -7.99
C GLN A 60 11.84 -2.27 -8.70
N ARG A 61 11.55 -2.73 -9.93
CA ARG A 61 12.53 -3.44 -10.75
C ARG A 61 13.64 -2.48 -11.18
N GLU A 62 14.89 -2.85 -10.90
CA GLU A 62 16.07 -2.10 -11.33
C GLU A 62 16.12 -1.93 -12.85
N ASN A 63 16.80 -0.88 -13.31
CA ASN A 63 16.98 -0.57 -14.74
C ASN A 63 15.64 -0.43 -15.49
N SER A 64 14.63 0.17 -14.85
CA SER A 64 13.33 0.46 -15.46
C SER A 64 13.06 1.97 -15.44
N ALA A 65 12.28 2.48 -16.40
CA ALA A 65 11.90 3.89 -16.41
C ALA A 65 11.20 4.35 -15.11
N SER A 66 10.44 3.44 -14.48
CA SER A 66 9.81 3.65 -13.17
C SER A 66 10.82 3.70 -12.01
N TRP A 67 11.97 3.02 -12.13
CA TRP A 67 13.06 3.13 -11.16
C TRP A 67 13.70 4.51 -11.25
N ASP A 68 14.03 4.96 -12.46
CA ASP A 68 14.61 6.28 -12.68
C ASP A 68 13.67 7.39 -12.20
N ARG A 69 12.36 7.19 -12.38
CA ARG A 69 11.33 8.09 -11.85
C ARG A 69 11.32 8.13 -10.32
N ALA A 70 11.41 6.98 -9.65
CA ALA A 70 11.50 6.93 -8.19
C ALA A 70 12.76 7.66 -7.67
N VAL A 71 13.88 7.52 -8.37
CA VAL A 71 15.11 8.28 -8.06
C VAL A 71 14.90 9.78 -8.24
N ALA A 72 14.29 10.20 -9.34
CA ALA A 72 13.98 11.61 -9.61
C ALA A 72 13.03 12.21 -8.56
N ASP A 73 12.10 11.41 -8.04
CA ASP A 73 11.15 11.78 -6.99
C ASP A 73 11.78 11.80 -5.57
N GLY A 74 13.06 11.44 -5.46
CA GLY A 74 13.87 11.56 -4.23
C GLY A 74 14.04 10.26 -3.43
N PHE A 75 13.64 9.11 -3.97
CA PHE A 75 13.95 7.81 -3.36
C PHE A 75 15.40 7.40 -3.67
N VAL A 76 16.13 6.93 -2.67
CA VAL A 76 17.58 6.70 -2.77
C VAL A 76 17.85 5.19 -2.85
N PRO A 77 18.50 4.71 -3.94
CA PRO A 77 18.90 3.30 -4.06
C PRO A 77 19.67 2.81 -2.83
N GLY A 78 19.27 1.66 -2.28
CA GLY A 78 19.90 1.05 -1.10
C GLY A 78 19.56 1.73 0.23
N LYS A 79 18.67 2.73 0.24
CA LYS A 79 18.16 3.35 1.47
C LYS A 79 16.63 3.38 1.53
N THR A 80 16.00 3.91 0.49
CA THR A 80 14.54 4.03 0.39
C THR A 80 14.00 3.52 -0.95
N LEU A 81 14.88 3.03 -1.82
CA LEU A 81 14.55 2.37 -3.08
C LEU A 81 15.33 1.06 -3.16
N PHE A 82 14.61 -0.05 -3.34
CA PHE A 82 15.16 -1.39 -3.35
C PHE A 82 14.52 -2.23 -4.47
N PRO A 83 15.15 -3.35 -4.86
CA PRO A 83 14.48 -4.41 -5.60
C PRO A 83 13.20 -4.87 -4.89
N VAL A 84 12.19 -5.27 -5.66
CA VAL A 84 10.83 -5.58 -5.16
C VAL A 84 10.84 -6.55 -3.95
N VAL A 85 11.57 -7.66 -4.06
CA VAL A 85 11.64 -8.69 -3.00
C VAL A 85 12.39 -8.16 -1.77
N GLU A 86 13.43 -7.37 -1.97
CA GLU A 86 14.21 -6.80 -0.87
C GLU A 86 13.39 -5.77 -0.09
N ALA A 87 12.63 -4.91 -0.77
CA ALA A 87 11.68 -4.01 -0.12
C ALA A 87 10.62 -4.78 0.68
N ALA A 88 10.07 -5.86 0.12
CA ALA A 88 9.07 -6.68 0.78
C ALA A 88 9.57 -7.31 2.09
N ARG A 89 10.85 -7.70 2.16
CA ARG A 89 11.46 -8.29 3.37
C ARG A 89 11.70 -7.29 4.50
N GLN A 90 11.89 -6.02 4.16
CA GLN A 90 12.17 -4.97 5.14
C GLN A 90 10.90 -4.35 5.72
N ALA A 91 9.75 -4.60 5.10
CA ALA A 91 8.49 -3.97 5.44
C ALA A 91 7.60 -4.83 6.32
N THR A 92 6.86 -4.15 7.18
CA THR A 92 5.77 -4.71 7.98
C THR A 92 4.42 -4.51 7.27
N ILE A 93 4.29 -3.44 6.48
CA ILE A 93 3.14 -3.16 5.63
C ILE A 93 3.58 -3.18 4.17
N ILE A 94 3.01 -4.08 3.37
CA ILE A 94 3.34 -4.26 1.97
C ILE A 94 2.19 -3.77 1.10
N GLN A 95 2.37 -2.65 0.41
CA GLN A 95 1.44 -2.16 -0.60
C GLN A 95 1.74 -2.77 -1.95
N TYR A 96 0.88 -3.69 -2.38
CA TYR A 96 1.08 -4.46 -3.60
C TYR A 96 0.44 -3.76 -4.80
N LEU A 97 1.21 -2.85 -5.41
CA LEU A 97 0.78 -1.95 -6.49
C LEU A 97 1.40 -2.30 -7.85
N LEU A 98 1.86 -3.55 -8.01
CA LEU A 98 2.25 -4.09 -9.31
C LEU A 98 1.01 -4.28 -10.20
N SER A 99 1.20 -4.35 -11.51
CA SER A 99 0.13 -4.80 -12.42
C SER A 99 -0.29 -6.22 -12.08
N ASP A 100 -1.52 -6.63 -12.42
CA ASP A 100 -2.02 -7.98 -12.08
C ASP A 100 -1.07 -9.09 -12.56
N ALA A 101 -0.55 -8.97 -13.79
CA ALA A 101 0.46 -9.91 -14.31
C ALA A 101 1.77 -9.89 -13.51
N GLY A 102 2.20 -8.71 -13.05
CA GLY A 102 3.36 -8.57 -12.17
C GLY A 102 3.11 -9.14 -10.78
N GLN A 103 1.89 -9.00 -10.26
CA GLN A 103 1.48 -9.59 -9.00
C GLN A 103 1.56 -11.12 -9.09
N MET A 104 0.93 -11.73 -10.09
CA MET A 104 1.00 -13.19 -10.29
C MET A 104 2.44 -13.70 -10.43
N ALA A 105 3.29 -13.01 -11.19
CA ALA A 105 4.67 -13.43 -11.44
C ALA A 105 5.57 -13.33 -10.20
N VAL A 106 5.36 -12.32 -9.35
CA VAL A 106 6.25 -12.03 -8.21
C VAL A 106 5.69 -12.60 -6.91
N TRP A 107 4.40 -12.97 -6.87
CA TRP A 107 3.70 -13.47 -5.68
C TRP A 107 4.43 -14.60 -4.94
N PRO A 108 4.98 -15.65 -5.59
CA PRO A 108 5.68 -16.71 -4.87
C PRO A 108 6.84 -16.18 -4.02
N GLN A 109 7.57 -15.19 -4.53
CA GLN A 109 8.69 -14.57 -3.82
C GLN A 109 8.20 -13.62 -2.72
N ILE A 110 7.10 -12.89 -2.95
CA ILE A 110 6.50 -12.01 -1.93
C ILE A 110 5.95 -12.82 -0.77
N LYS A 111 5.29 -13.94 -1.06
CA LYS A 111 4.73 -14.84 -0.05
C LYS A 111 5.78 -15.33 0.94
N GLU A 112 6.99 -15.62 0.46
CA GLU A 112 8.13 -16.02 1.31
C GLU A 112 8.68 -14.88 2.18
N CYS A 113 8.36 -13.63 1.84
CA CYS A 113 8.79 -12.46 2.58
C CYS A 113 7.78 -12.02 3.65
N LEU A 114 6.57 -12.59 3.66
CA LEU A 114 5.53 -12.26 4.63
C LEU A 114 5.87 -12.91 5.97
N ALA A 115 6.07 -12.08 7.00
CA ALA A 115 6.17 -12.52 8.38
C ALA A 115 4.79 -12.52 9.06
N ASP A 116 4.71 -13.15 10.24
CA ASP A 116 3.51 -13.10 11.09
C ASP A 116 3.13 -11.65 11.40
N ALA A 117 1.83 -11.33 11.31
CA ALA A 117 1.29 -9.98 11.51
C ALA A 117 1.73 -8.91 10.49
N ASN A 118 2.39 -9.30 9.39
CA ASN A 118 2.53 -8.39 8.27
C ASN A 118 1.15 -8.04 7.70
N THR A 119 1.01 -6.80 7.24
CA THR A 119 -0.19 -6.34 6.54
C THR A 119 0.07 -6.29 5.04
N LEU A 120 -0.79 -6.94 4.26
CA LEU A 120 -0.78 -6.91 2.81
C LEU A 120 -1.91 -5.99 2.32
N TYR A 121 -1.51 -4.90 1.67
CA TYR A 121 -2.39 -3.88 1.17
C TYR A 121 -2.54 -3.97 -0.34
N PHE A 122 -3.77 -3.82 -0.84
CA PHE A 122 -4.08 -3.77 -2.26
C PHE A 122 -4.88 -2.52 -2.62
N SER A 123 -4.51 -1.83 -3.71
CA SER A 123 -5.32 -0.71 -4.20
C SER A 123 -6.50 -1.10 -5.09
N HIS A 124 -6.56 -2.36 -5.49
CA HIS A 124 -7.68 -2.94 -6.24
C HIS A 124 -7.93 -4.38 -5.78
N GLY A 125 -9.19 -4.75 -5.64
CA GLY A 125 -9.59 -6.08 -5.17
C GLY A 125 -9.40 -7.22 -6.18
N PHE A 126 -8.92 -6.96 -7.40
CA PHE A 126 -8.89 -7.96 -8.48
C PHE A 126 -8.17 -9.25 -8.07
N SER A 127 -6.94 -9.14 -7.57
CA SER A 127 -6.12 -10.30 -7.21
C SER A 127 -6.70 -11.13 -6.07
N ILE A 128 -7.40 -10.50 -5.12
CA ILE A 128 -8.02 -11.19 -3.98
C ILE A 128 -9.37 -11.80 -4.37
N VAL A 129 -10.20 -11.07 -5.14
CA VAL A 129 -11.50 -11.58 -5.60
C VAL A 129 -11.33 -12.75 -6.56
N PHE A 130 -10.36 -12.67 -7.46
CA PHE A 130 -10.05 -13.73 -8.43
C PHE A 130 -8.83 -14.58 -8.03
N HIS A 131 -8.61 -14.77 -6.72
CA HIS A 131 -7.46 -15.52 -6.19
C HIS A 131 -7.30 -16.92 -6.79
N ASP A 132 -8.41 -17.59 -7.15
CA ASP A 132 -8.40 -18.88 -7.85
C ASP A 132 -7.73 -18.83 -9.23
N GLN A 133 -7.81 -17.68 -9.92
CA GLN A 133 -7.25 -17.46 -11.25
C GLN A 133 -5.87 -16.79 -11.20
N THR A 134 -5.65 -15.90 -10.24
CA THR A 134 -4.39 -15.17 -10.08
C THR A 134 -3.35 -15.96 -9.28
N GLY A 135 -3.77 -16.93 -8.46
CA GLY A 135 -2.89 -17.67 -7.54
C GLY A 135 -2.40 -16.82 -6.36
N VAL A 136 -2.92 -15.60 -6.19
CA VAL A 136 -2.58 -14.70 -5.10
C VAL A 136 -3.43 -15.05 -3.88
N ILE A 137 -2.95 -16.02 -3.10
CA ILE A 137 -3.60 -16.50 -1.87
C ILE A 137 -2.73 -16.12 -0.67
N PRO A 138 -3.09 -15.04 0.05
CA PRO A 138 -2.41 -14.63 1.28
C PRO A 138 -2.45 -15.74 2.35
N PRO A 139 -1.38 -15.90 3.14
CA PRO A 139 -1.40 -16.77 4.32
C PRO A 139 -2.45 -16.31 5.35
N GLU A 140 -2.99 -17.24 6.15
CA GLU A 140 -4.01 -16.93 7.17
C GLU A 140 -3.50 -16.03 8.32
N ASN A 141 -2.18 -15.99 8.52
CA ASN A 141 -1.46 -15.22 9.54
C ASN A 141 -1.08 -13.79 9.10
N VAL A 142 -1.57 -13.34 7.94
CA VAL A 142 -1.28 -12.04 7.34
C VAL A 142 -2.58 -11.25 7.22
N ASP A 143 -2.58 -10.00 7.67
CA ASP A 143 -3.74 -9.12 7.54
C ASP A 143 -3.86 -8.62 6.10
N VAL A 144 -5.05 -8.72 5.50
CA VAL A 144 -5.29 -8.28 4.11
C VAL A 144 -6.23 -7.09 4.09
N VAL A 145 -5.74 -5.95 3.58
CA VAL A 145 -6.49 -4.69 3.59
C VAL A 145 -6.61 -4.14 2.16
N PRO A 146 -7.82 -4.17 1.55
CA PRO A 146 -8.07 -3.48 0.28
C PRO A 146 -8.41 -2.01 0.52
N VAL A 147 -7.72 -1.09 -0.16
CA VAL A 147 -8.02 0.36 -0.12
C VAL A 147 -8.03 0.92 -1.53
N CYS A 148 -9.24 1.20 -2.01
CA CYS A 148 -9.45 1.70 -3.36
C CYS A 148 -9.65 3.22 -3.37
N HIS A 149 -8.85 3.93 -4.16
CA HIS A 149 -9.04 5.36 -4.39
C HIS A 149 -10.09 5.58 -5.48
N ILE A 150 -11.01 6.53 -5.27
CA ILE A 150 -12.13 6.82 -6.18
C ILE A 150 -11.68 7.62 -7.41
N SER A 151 -10.47 8.22 -7.40
CA SER A 151 -9.89 8.87 -8.60
C SER A 151 -8.38 8.68 -8.72
N ASP A 152 -7.90 8.68 -9.97
CA ASP A 152 -6.46 8.63 -10.33
C ASP A 152 -5.69 9.91 -9.91
N SER A 153 -6.40 10.96 -9.51
CA SER A 153 -5.87 12.31 -9.25
C SER A 153 -5.94 12.77 -7.79
N LEU A 154 -6.64 12.04 -6.92
CA LEU A 154 -6.76 12.37 -5.49
C LEU A 154 -6.34 11.17 -4.64
N ILE A 155 -5.03 10.93 -4.64
CA ILE A 155 -4.42 10.28 -3.49
C ILE A 155 -4.14 11.47 -2.55
N SER A 156 -4.94 11.62 -1.50
CA SER A 156 -4.65 12.54 -0.39
C SER A 156 -4.56 11.72 0.88
N ALA A 157 -3.77 12.18 1.85
CA ALA A 157 -3.55 11.48 3.12
C ALA A 157 -4.84 11.11 3.89
N ASN A 158 -5.98 11.71 3.53
CA ASN A 158 -7.28 11.43 4.13
C ASN A 158 -7.88 10.07 3.74
N SER A 159 -7.40 9.38 2.70
CA SER A 159 -7.88 8.02 2.35
C SER A 159 -7.40 6.92 3.31
N LEU A 160 -6.38 7.20 4.13
CA LEU A 160 -5.83 6.27 5.12
C LEU A 160 -6.61 6.27 6.46
N SER A 161 -7.55 7.20 6.63
CA SER A 161 -8.31 7.39 7.87
C SER A 161 -9.37 6.31 8.14
N SER A 162 -9.80 5.59 7.11
CA SER A 162 -11.03 4.79 7.18
C SER A 162 -10.86 3.35 7.70
N PHE A 163 -9.63 2.90 8.01
CA PHE A 163 -9.39 1.44 8.10
C PHE A 163 -8.48 0.93 9.22
N TRP A 164 -7.93 1.78 10.09
CA TRP A 164 -7.23 1.28 11.28
C TRP A 164 -8.25 0.97 12.38
N ARG A 165 -8.76 -0.28 12.36
CA ARG A 165 -9.44 -0.92 13.50
C ARG A 165 -8.44 -1.65 14.38
#